data_AF-A0A0N0UXZ7-F1
#
_entry.id   AF-A0A0N0UXZ7-F1
#
_cell.length_a   1.000
_cell.length_b   1.000
_cell.length_c   1.000
_cell.angle_alpha   90.00
_cell.angle_beta   90.00
_cell.angle_gamma   90.00
#
_symmetry.space_group_name_H-M   'P 1'
#
loop_
_entity.id
_entity.type
_entity.pdbx_description
1 polymer ?
#
loop_
_entity_poly.entity_id
_entity_poly.type
_entity_poly.pdbx_seq_one_letter_code
_entity_poly.pdbx_strand_id
1 'polypeptide(L)'
;MGYVYIFLTVLLSAYGQIVLKWRLNLKGSMPEGFIPKLYYFWEVFWDFWVISSFASAFLASFTWIAALTKFDLSFAYPFTSLAFILVMFMSYYLFSEPLSWQKVVGTLLIIVGTFFVAKG
;
A
#
# COMPACT_ATOMS: atom_id res chain seq x y z
N MET A 1 16.28 14.21 -7.56
CA MET A 1 16.70 13.07 -6.69
C MET A 1 15.69 12.80 -5.57
N GLY A 2 15.27 13.78 -4.77
CA GLY A 2 14.31 13.54 -3.66
C GLY A 2 12.99 12.87 -4.07
N TYR A 3 12.35 13.30 -5.16
CA TYR A 3 11.07 12.75 -5.64
C TYR A 3 11.13 11.25 -5.97
N VAL A 4 12.31 10.74 -6.34
CA VAL A 4 12.51 9.31 -6.60
C VAL A 4 12.29 8.50 -5.33
N TYR A 5 12.71 9.03 -4.16
CA TYR A 5 12.51 8.36 -2.88
C TYR A 5 11.03 8.24 -2.53
N ILE A 6 10.25 9.32 -2.71
CA ILE A 6 8.80 9.31 -2.51
C ILE A 6 8.15 8.28 -3.43
N PHE A 7 8.51 8.30 -4.71
CA PHE A 7 7.96 7.36 -5.69
C PHE A 7 8.28 5.91 -5.33
N LEU A 8 9.51 5.61 -4.91
CA LEU A 8 9.90 4.27 -4.47
C LEU A 8 9.14 3.84 -3.20
N THR A 9 8.96 4.75 -2.22
CA THR A 9 8.14 4.48 -1.03
C THR A 9 6.72 4.08 -1.43
N VAL A 10 6.10 4.83 -2.33
CA VAL A 10 4.76 4.58 -2.83
C VAL A 10 4.67 3.23 -3.54
N LEU A 11 5.61 2.93 -4.45
CA LEU A 11 5.65 1.66 -5.16
C LEU A 11 5.82 0.45 -4.23
N LEU A 12 6.79 0.52 -3.30
CA LEU A 12 7.07 -0.55 -2.36
C LEU A 12 5.90 -0.79 -1.39
N SER A 13 5.22 0.29 -0.99
CA SER A 13 4.01 0.22 -0.17
C SER A 13 2.84 -0.41 -0.93
N ALA A 14 2.61 0.01 -2.17
CA ALA A 14 1.57 -0.56 -3.03
C ALA A 14 1.82 -2.05 -3.31
N TYR A 15 3.07 -2.44 -3.61
CA TYR A 15 3.46 -3.84 -3.77
C TYR A 15 3.12 -4.66 -2.53
N GLY A 16 3.50 -4.20 -1.34
CA GLY A 16 3.22 -4.92 -0.09
C GLY A 16 1.72 -5.15 0.12
N GLN A 17 0.90 -4.10 -0.05
CA GLN A 17 -0.56 -4.20 0.09
C GLN A 17 -1.17 -5.21 -0.89
N ILE A 18 -0.75 -5.18 -2.16
CA ILE A 18 -1.27 -6.06 -3.19
C ILE A 18 -0.83 -7.51 -2.95
N VAL A 19 0.44 -7.76 -2.65
CA VAL A 19 0.94 -9.12 -2.39
C VAL A 19 0.28 -9.72 -1.16
N LEU A 20 0.13 -8.95 -0.08
CA LEU A 20 -0.53 -9.40 1.13
C LEU A 20 -1.98 -9.77 0.85
N LYS A 21 -2.73 -8.92 0.15
CA LYS A 21 -4.11 -9.21 -0.26
C LYS A 21 -4.20 -10.46 -1.13
N TRP A 22 -3.29 -10.61 -2.09
CA TRP A 22 -3.23 -11.79 -2.96
C TRP A 22 -3.02 -13.09 -2.17
N ARG A 23 -2.07 -13.12 -1.23
CA ARG A 23 -1.80 -14.32 -0.42
C ARG A 23 -2.93 -14.64 0.55
N LEU A 24 -3.54 -13.63 1.17
CA LEU A 24 -4.68 -13.83 2.06
C LEU A 24 -5.91 -14.34 1.31
N ASN A 25 -6.15 -13.87 0.07
CA ASN A 25 -7.24 -14.39 -0.75
C ASN A 25 -7.06 -15.90 -1.07
N LEU A 26 -5.81 -16.39 -1.21
CA LEU A 26 -5.52 -17.81 -1.45
C LEU A 26 -5.64 -18.66 -0.19
N LYS A 27 -5.28 -18.14 0.99
CA LYS A 27 -5.35 -18.85 2.28
C LYS A 27 -6.75 -18.86 2.89
N GLY A 28 -7.70 -18.11 2.32
CA GLY A 28 -9.09 -18.10 2.76
C GLY A 28 -9.36 -17.24 3.99
N SER A 29 -10.59 -17.33 4.48
CA SER A 29 -11.08 -16.54 5.62
C SER A 29 -10.44 -16.97 6.93
N MET A 30 -10.27 -15.99 7.83
CA MET A 30 -9.77 -16.23 9.18
C MET A 30 -10.68 -17.21 9.95
N PRO A 31 -10.14 -18.30 10.51
CA PRO A 31 -10.94 -19.29 11.23
C PRO A 31 -11.43 -18.73 12.58
N GLU A 32 -12.57 -19.26 13.04
CA GLU A 32 -13.14 -18.93 14.35
C GLU A 32 -12.42 -19.69 15.48
N GLY A 33 -12.30 -19.05 16.65
CA GLY A 33 -11.59 -19.59 17.81
C GLY A 33 -10.12 -19.15 17.94
N PHE A 34 -9.60 -19.19 19.17
CA PHE A 34 -8.26 -18.68 19.49
C PHE A 34 -7.13 -19.54 18.91
N ILE A 35 -7.21 -20.86 19.08
CA ILE A 35 -6.17 -21.80 18.61
C ILE A 35 -6.08 -21.86 17.08
N PRO A 36 -7.19 -22.01 16.32
CA PRO A 36 -7.13 -21.99 14.86
C PRO A 36 -6.62 -20.66 14.30
N LYS A 37 -6.97 -19.54 14.94
CA LYS A 37 -6.46 -18.21 14.57
C LYS A 37 -4.94 -18.11 14.75
N LEU A 38 -4.39 -18.63 15.85
CA LEU A 38 -2.94 -18.64 16.07
C LEU A 38 -2.20 -19.46 15.00
N TYR A 39 -2.75 -20.63 14.65
CA TYR A 39 -2.19 -21.46 13.57
C TYR A 39 -2.26 -20.75 12.21
N TYR A 40 -3.39 -20.13 11.88
CA TYR A 40 -3.54 -19.35 10.65
C TYR A 40 -2.50 -18.23 10.54
N PHE A 41 -2.30 -17.46 11.61
CA PHE A 41 -1.28 -16.40 11.62
C PHE A 41 0.13 -16.96 11.47
N TRP A 42 0.44 -18.09 12.13
CA TRP A 42 1.72 -18.77 11.97
C TRP A 42 1.96 -19.19 10.52
N GLU A 43 0.95 -19.80 9.88
CA GLU A 43 1.04 -20.26 8.49
C GLU A 43 1.12 -19.11 7.48
N VAL A 44 0.42 -17.99 7.73
CA VAL A 44 0.50 -16.76 6.92
C VAL A 44 1.86 -16.10 7.09
N PHE A 45 2.40 -16.06 8.31
CA PHE A 45 3.67 -15.39 8.58
C PHE A 45 4.85 -16.07 7.88
N TRP A 46 4.84 -17.41 7.81
CA TRP A 46 5.87 -18.18 7.11
C TRP A 46 5.70 -18.26 5.59
N ASP A 47 4.68 -17.60 5.04
CA ASP A 47 4.50 -17.51 3.60
C ASP A 47 5.54 -16.58 2.98
N PHE A 48 6.33 -17.11 2.04
CA PHE A 48 7.43 -16.38 1.40
C PHE A 48 7.00 -15.01 0.83
N TRP A 49 5.81 -14.92 0.24
CA TRP A 49 5.30 -13.69 -0.36
C TRP A 49 4.76 -12.71 0.70
N VAL A 50 4.24 -13.22 1.82
CA VAL A 50 3.88 -12.36 2.96
C VAL A 50 5.16 -11.75 3.56
N ILE A 51 6.22 -12.54 3.69
CA ILE A 51 7.53 -12.04 4.12
C ILE A 51 8.07 -11.01 3.14
N SER A 52 7.92 -11.21 1.82
CA SER A 52 8.36 -10.23 0.82
C SER A 52 7.57 -8.92 0.91
N SER A 53 6.28 -8.97 1.26
CA SER A 53 5.48 -7.78 1.57
C SER A 53 5.99 -7.03 2.80
N PHE A 54 6.36 -7.74 3.88
CA PHE A 54 6.98 -7.10 5.04
C PHE A 54 8.36 -6.51 4.71
N ALA A 55 9.17 -7.22 3.93
CA ALA A 55 10.45 -6.72 3.45
C ALA A 55 10.28 -5.46 2.59
N SER A 56 9.27 -5.41 1.71
CA SER A 56 8.99 -4.21 0.91
C SER A 56 8.57 -3.03 1.77
N ALA A 57 7.73 -3.25 2.80
CA ALA A 57 7.34 -2.21 3.75
C ALA A 57 8.56 -1.67 4.53
N PHE A 58 9.46 -2.57 4.93
CA PHE A 58 10.72 -2.18 5.57
C PHE A 58 11.61 -1.36 4.62
N LEU A 59 11.76 -1.76 3.36
CA LEU A 59 12.48 -0.98 2.35
C LEU A 59 11.78 0.36 2.04
N ALA A 60 10.45 0.39 2.04
CA ALA A 60 9.67 1.62 1.90
C ALA A 60 10.01 2.60 3.04
N SER A 61 10.19 2.12 4.26
CA SER A 61 10.57 2.97 5.40
C SER A 61 11.92 3.66 5.19
N PHE A 62 12.93 2.98 4.62
CA PHE A 62 14.24 3.61 4.34
C PHE A 62 14.13 4.68 3.25
N THR A 63 13.40 4.39 2.17
CA THR A 63 13.16 5.38 1.12
C THR A 63 12.37 6.57 1.65
N TRP A 64 11.42 6.34 2.56
CA TRP A 64 10.67 7.41 3.20
C TRP A 64 11.55 8.29 4.09
N ILE A 65 12.42 7.70 4.91
CA ILE A 65 13.42 8.43 5.68
C ILE A 65 14.27 9.29 4.75
N ALA A 66 14.78 8.73 3.65
CA ALA A 66 15.56 9.47 2.67
C ALA A 66 14.76 10.63 2.02
N ALA A 67 13.47 10.44 1.73
CA ALA A 67 12.60 11.50 1.23
C ALA A 67 12.44 12.64 2.25
N LEU A 68 12.24 12.32 3.53
CA LEU A 68 12.10 13.32 4.60
C LEU A 68 13.39 14.08 4.91
N THR A 69 14.57 13.56 4.52
CA THR A 69 15.81 14.37 4.57
C THR A 69 15.86 15.47 3.51
N LYS A 70 14.97 15.41 2.50
CA LYS A 70 14.97 16.32 1.34
C LYS A 70 13.75 17.22 1.28
N PHE A 71 12.67 16.85 1.96
CA PHE A 71 11.41 17.56 1.93
C PHE A 71 10.79 17.61 3.32
N ASP A 72 10.05 18.67 3.58
CA ASP A 72 9.17 18.73 4.73
C ASP A 72 8.08 17.66 4.63
N LEU A 73 7.69 17.13 5.79
CA LEU A 73 6.66 16.12 5.88
C LEU A 73 5.34 16.59 5.23
N SER A 74 4.96 17.85 5.41
CA SER A 74 3.76 18.46 4.82
C SER A 74 3.78 18.45 3.30
N PHE A 75 4.95 18.59 2.69
CA PHE A 75 5.11 18.53 1.24
C PHE A 75 5.17 17.10 0.71
N ALA A 76 5.88 16.20 1.39
CA ALA A 76 6.08 14.83 0.93
C ALA A 76 4.86 13.93 1.16
N TYR A 77 4.15 14.12 2.27
CA TYR A 77 3.04 13.25 2.69
C TYR A 77 1.88 13.20 1.70
N PRO A 78 1.44 14.31 1.07
CA PRO A 78 0.40 14.28 0.04
C PRO A 78 0.69 13.28 -1.08
N PHE A 79 1.95 13.15 -1.52
CA PHE A 79 2.32 12.21 -2.58
C PHE A 79 2.14 10.74 -2.20
N THR A 80 2.08 10.41 -0.90
CA THR A 80 1.76 9.04 -0.45
C THR A 80 0.36 8.61 -0.89
N SER A 81 -0.54 9.56 -1.17
CA SER A 81 -1.88 9.29 -1.68
C SER A 81 -1.90 8.59 -3.04
N LEU A 82 -0.81 8.71 -3.81
CA LEU A 82 -0.60 7.98 -5.07
C LEU A 82 -0.63 6.46 -4.86
N ALA A 83 -0.29 5.97 -3.66
CA ALA A 83 -0.40 4.56 -3.32
C ALA A 83 -1.85 4.07 -3.41
N PHE A 84 -2.84 4.89 -3.02
CA PHE A 84 -4.26 4.53 -3.14
C PHE A 84 -4.67 4.32 -4.59
N ILE A 85 -4.16 5.16 -5.50
CA ILE A 85 -4.43 5.05 -6.94
C ILE A 85 -3.88 3.71 -7.45
N LEU A 86 -2.61 3.43 -7.17
CA LEU A 86 -1.95 2.20 -7.59
C LEU A 86 -2.66 0.96 -7.03
N VAL A 87 -2.96 0.94 -5.74
CA VAL A 87 -3.67 -0.17 -5.10
C VAL A 87 -5.06 -0.34 -5.71
N MET A 88 -5.81 0.75 -5.94
CA MET A 88 -7.14 0.68 -6.55
C MET A 88 -7.09 0.07 -7.96
N PHE A 89 -6.18 0.55 -8.83
CA PHE A 89 -6.02 0.01 -10.18
C PHE A 89 -5.56 -1.45 -10.17
N MET A 90 -4.58 -1.78 -9.33
CA MET A 90 -4.09 -3.15 -9.20
C MET A 90 -5.14 -4.09 -8.61
N SER A 91 -5.96 -3.64 -7.66
CA SER A 91 -7.06 -4.44 -7.12
C SER A 91 -8.14 -4.73 -8.15
N TYR A 92 -8.46 -3.77 -9.01
CA TYR A 92 -9.37 -4.01 -10.14
C TYR A 92 -8.80 -5.06 -11.10
N TYR A 93 -7.53 -4.92 -11.49
CA TYR A 93 -6.91 -5.79 -12.49
C TYR A 93 -6.61 -7.20 -11.95
N LEU A 94 -6.09 -7.32 -10.73
CA LEU A 94 -5.62 -8.59 -10.15
C LEU A 94 -6.71 -9.34 -9.39
N PHE A 95 -7.60 -8.62 -8.72
CA PHE A 95 -8.62 -9.22 -7.86
C PHE A 95 -10.03 -9.13 -8.44
N SER A 96 -10.19 -8.51 -9.61
CA SER A 96 -11.51 -8.25 -10.23
C SER A 96 -12.47 -7.54 -9.27
N GLU A 97 -11.94 -6.73 -8.35
CA GLU A 97 -12.76 -5.96 -7.41
C GLU A 97 -13.49 -4.85 -8.17
N PRO A 98 -14.81 -4.68 -8.00
CA PRO A 98 -15.56 -3.68 -8.75
C PRO A 98 -15.06 -2.26 -8.43
N LEU A 99 -14.68 -1.55 -9.50
CA LEU A 99 -14.46 -0.11 -9.49
C LEU A 99 -15.81 0.59 -9.54
N SER A 100 -16.34 0.93 -8.37
CA SER A 100 -17.55 1.73 -8.30
C SER A 100 -17.24 3.17 -8.72
N TRP A 101 -18.24 3.85 -9.30
CA TRP A 101 -18.13 5.27 -9.65
C TRP A 101 -17.72 6.14 -8.45
N GLN A 102 -18.20 5.78 -7.25
CA GLN A 102 -17.84 6.48 -6.01
C GLN A 102 -16.35 6.36 -5.69
N LYS A 103 -15.73 5.18 -5.89
CA LYS A 103 -14.27 5.00 -5.69
C LYS A 103 -13.49 5.90 -6.65
N VAL A 104 -13.87 5.90 -7.94
CA VAL A 104 -13.19 6.72 -8.97
C VAL A 104 -13.29 8.21 -8.64
N VAL A 105 -14.48 8.72 -8.34
CA VAL A 105 -14.69 10.13 -7.99
C VAL A 105 -13.93 10.48 -6.71
N GLY A 106 -13.98 9.63 -5.68
CA GLY A 106 -13.23 9.82 -4.44
C GLY A 106 -11.73 9.90 -4.68
N THR A 107 -11.18 9.01 -5.51
CA THR A 107 -9.76 9.03 -5.89
C THR A 107 -9.38 10.30 -6.63
N LEU A 108 -10.22 10.79 -7.56
CA LEU A 108 -9.99 12.07 -8.23
C LEU A 108 -9.95 13.25 -7.25
N LEU A 109 -10.85 13.27 -6.26
CA LEU A 109 -10.85 14.30 -5.20
C LEU A 109 -9.58 14.25 -4.36
N ILE A 110 -9.07 13.05 -4.02
CA ILE A 110 -7.81 12.88 -3.31
C ILE A 110 -6.63 13.43 -4.12
N ILE A 111 -6.59 13.17 -5.44
CA ILE A 111 -5.56 13.68 -6.35
C ILE A 111 -5.59 15.21 -6.37
N VAL A 112 -6.77 15.80 -6.54
CA VAL A 112 -6.96 17.26 -6.58
C VAL A 112 -6.55 17.88 -5.24
N GLY A 113 -7.00 17.31 -4.12
CA GLY A 113 -6.60 17.77 -2.79
C GLY A 113 -5.09 17.69 -2.56
N THR A 114 -4.47 16.59 -2.97
CA THR A 114 -3.02 16.39 -2.92
C THR A 114 -2.27 17.47 -3.72
N PHE A 115 -2.76 17.82 -4.91
CA PHE A 115 -2.17 18.87 -5.74
C PHE A 115 -2.23 20.25 -5.05
N PHE A 116 -3.34 20.60 -4.42
CA PHE A 116 -3.46 21.86 -3.68
C PHE A 116 -2.56 21.90 -2.45
N VAL A 117 -2.47 20.81 -1.68
CA VAL A 117 -1.60 20.74 -0.50
C VAL A 117 -0.12 20.78 -0.89
N ALA A 118 0.27 20.16 -2.00
CA ALA A 118 1.66 20.20 -2.47
C ALA A 118 2.08 21.59 -3.01
N LYS A 119 1.12 22.48 -3.30
CA LYS A 119 1.37 23.82 -3.86
C LYS A 119 1.30 24.93 -2.80
N GLY A 120 0.65 24.68 -1.66
CA GLY A 120 0.53 25.61 -0.53
C GLY A 120 1.62 25.39 0.50
#